data_AF-A0A287CTM4-F1
#
_entry.id   AF-A0A287CTM4-F1
#
_cell.length_a   1.000
_cell.length_b   1.000
_cell.length_c   1.000
_cell.angle_alpha   90.00
_cell.angle_beta   90.00
_cell.angle_gamma   90.00
#
_symmetry.space_group_name_H-M   'P 1'
#
loop_
_entity.id
_entity.type
_entity.pdbx_description
1 polymer ?
#
loop_
_entity_poly.entity_id
_entity_poly.type
_entity_poly.pdbx_seq_one_letter_code
_entity_poly.pdbx_strand_id
1 'polypeptide(L)'
;MDPFRVLLHSVSADLSSGELTELKFLCQGLVGKRKLERVQRGHELFEVLLEQKDLEAEHTGLLRDLLASLRRHDLLQRLDDFEVGAAAGAAQEEADLHAAFSIICDNVGKDWRRLARHLGVSDAKIDGIEERYPRNLAERVRESLRVWKSSEREKATVAGLVEALRACRMNLVADLVEEEQLARQLQNGSDAVSPVQWDSDAHTSEAP
;
A
#
# COMPACT_ATOMS: atom_id res chain seq x y z
N MET A 1 4.44 -9.69 -8.45
CA MET A 1 3.59 -10.71 -7.78
C MET A 1 2.90 -9.98 -6.64
N ASP A 2 1.58 -9.87 -6.67
CA ASP A 2 0.86 -9.17 -5.59
C ASP A 2 0.98 -9.97 -4.29
N PRO A 3 1.56 -9.42 -3.21
CA PRO A 3 1.73 -10.14 -1.95
C PRO A 3 0.38 -10.60 -1.37
N PHE A 4 -0.69 -9.86 -1.66
CA PHE A 4 -2.06 -10.23 -1.31
C PHE A 4 -2.55 -11.49 -2.04
N ARG A 5 -2.21 -11.68 -3.32
CA ARG A 5 -2.56 -12.91 -4.07
C ARG A 5 -1.83 -14.13 -3.52
N VAL A 6 -0.60 -13.95 -3.05
CA VAL A 6 0.17 -15.02 -2.40
C VAL A 6 -0.48 -15.44 -1.08
N LEU A 7 -0.93 -14.46 -0.28
CA LEU A 7 -1.70 -14.73 0.93
C LEU A 7 -2.99 -15.49 0.60
N LEU A 8 -3.80 -15.01 -0.36
CA LEU A 8 -5.03 -15.68 -0.79
C LEU A 8 -4.78 -17.11 -1.25
N HIS A 9 -3.66 -17.36 -1.92
CA HIS A 9 -3.27 -18.71 -2.31
C HIS A 9 -2.99 -19.60 -1.09
N SER A 10 -2.25 -19.09 -0.10
CA SER A 10 -1.98 -19.82 1.14
C SER A 10 -3.25 -20.11 1.95
N VAL A 11 -4.14 -19.12 2.07
CA VAL A 11 -5.45 -19.28 2.72
C VAL A 11 -6.29 -20.32 1.97
N SER A 12 -6.27 -20.30 0.64
CA SER A 12 -7.00 -21.28 -0.17
C SER A 12 -6.44 -22.70 -0.07
N ALA A 13 -5.14 -22.85 0.19
CA ALA A 13 -4.48 -24.14 0.38
C ALA A 13 -4.83 -24.74 1.74
N ASP A 14 -5.04 -23.89 2.74
CA ASP A 14 -5.45 -24.31 4.08
C ASP A 14 -6.95 -24.64 4.16
N LEU A 15 -7.79 -24.17 3.22
CA LEU A 15 -9.22 -24.48 3.18
C LEU A 15 -9.50 -25.92 2.73
N SER A 16 -10.35 -26.61 3.49
CA SER A 16 -10.79 -27.98 3.22
C SER A 16 -11.96 -28.01 2.22
N SER A 17 -12.19 -29.15 1.57
CA SER A 17 -13.28 -29.33 0.60
C SER A 17 -14.69 -29.08 1.18
N GLY A 18 -14.90 -29.37 2.46
CA GLY A 18 -16.15 -29.07 3.19
C GLY A 18 -16.38 -27.57 3.34
N GLU A 19 -15.36 -26.84 3.79
CA GLU A 19 -15.39 -25.38 3.96
C GLU A 19 -15.56 -24.67 2.63
N LEU A 20 -14.96 -25.20 1.56
CA LEU A 20 -15.16 -24.73 0.18
C LEU A 20 -16.62 -24.82 -0.25
N THR A 21 -17.33 -25.86 0.19
CA THR A 21 -18.75 -26.07 -0.14
C THR A 21 -19.62 -25.10 0.63
N GLU A 22 -19.33 -24.88 1.92
CA GLU A 22 -19.99 -23.85 2.75
C GLU A 22 -19.75 -22.45 2.20
N LEU A 23 -18.51 -22.13 1.81
CA LEU A 23 -18.13 -20.87 1.19
C LEU A 23 -18.88 -20.66 -0.14
N LYS A 24 -19.01 -21.71 -0.96
CA LYS A 24 -19.84 -21.67 -2.18
C LYS A 24 -21.30 -21.36 -1.86
N PHE A 25 -21.86 -21.94 -0.80
CA PHE A 25 -23.24 -21.66 -0.38
C PHE A 25 -23.44 -20.22 0.08
N LEU A 26 -22.52 -19.70 0.88
CA LEU A 26 -22.56 -18.31 1.35
C LEU A 26 -22.37 -17.33 0.18
N CYS A 27 -21.50 -17.67 -0.77
CA CYS A 27 -21.30 -16.87 -1.97
C CYS A 27 -22.43 -17.02 -3.00
N GLN A 28 -23.42 -17.92 -2.87
CA GLN A 28 -24.53 -18.03 -3.85
C GLN A 28 -25.37 -16.74 -3.98
N GLY A 29 -25.40 -15.91 -2.92
CA GLY A 29 -26.09 -14.61 -2.93
C GLY A 29 -25.21 -13.45 -3.43
N LEU A 30 -23.89 -13.60 -3.40
CA LEU A 30 -22.91 -12.55 -3.73
C LEU A 30 -22.29 -12.75 -5.12
N VAL A 31 -22.03 -14.01 -5.50
CA VAL A 31 -21.40 -14.44 -6.73
C VAL A 31 -22.43 -15.18 -7.57
N GLY A 32 -22.58 -14.82 -8.84
CA GLY A 32 -23.58 -15.44 -9.71
C GLY A 32 -23.38 -16.96 -9.85
N LYS A 33 -24.46 -17.76 -9.78
CA LYS A 33 -24.46 -19.23 -9.89
C LYS A 33 -23.56 -19.79 -11.01
N ARG A 34 -23.54 -19.12 -12.17
CA ARG A 34 -22.73 -19.51 -13.34
C ARG A 34 -21.22 -19.41 -13.10
N LYS A 35 -20.76 -18.50 -12.22
CA LYS A 35 -19.35 -18.38 -11.82
C LYS A 35 -19.00 -19.38 -10.72
N LEU A 36 -19.89 -19.58 -9.75
CA LEU A 36 -19.74 -20.60 -8.71
C LEU A 36 -19.65 -22.03 -9.23
N GLU A 37 -20.37 -22.34 -10.32
CA GLU A 37 -20.26 -23.63 -11.01
C GLU A 37 -18.91 -23.84 -11.71
N ARG A 38 -18.26 -22.76 -12.15
CA ARG A 38 -16.92 -22.83 -12.79
C ARG A 38 -15.81 -22.99 -11.76
N VAL A 39 -16.00 -22.47 -10.55
CA VAL A 39 -15.02 -22.53 -9.46
C VAL A 39 -14.91 -23.96 -8.94
N GLN A 40 -13.78 -24.63 -9.16
CA GLN A 40 -13.49 -25.97 -8.63
C GLN A 40 -12.64 -25.94 -7.35
N ARG A 41 -11.86 -24.87 -7.13
CA ARG A 41 -10.98 -24.71 -5.96
C ARG A 41 -11.17 -23.34 -5.31
N GLY A 42 -10.79 -23.22 -4.03
CA GLY A 42 -10.97 -21.97 -3.25
C GLY A 42 -10.24 -20.78 -3.86
N HIS A 43 -9.06 -21.01 -4.45
CA HIS A 43 -8.29 -19.98 -5.13
C HIS A 43 -9.03 -19.38 -6.34
N GLU A 44 -9.79 -20.19 -7.10
CA GLU A 44 -10.56 -19.69 -8.25
C GLU A 44 -11.72 -18.80 -7.80
N LEU A 45 -12.28 -19.06 -6.61
CA LEU A 45 -13.30 -18.19 -6.02
C LEU A 45 -12.70 -16.82 -5.68
N PHE A 46 -11.53 -16.82 -5.03
CA PHE A 46 -10.84 -15.59 -4.64
C PHE A 46 -10.34 -14.80 -5.85
N GLU A 47 -9.86 -15.46 -6.91
CA GLU A 47 -9.52 -14.77 -8.16
C GLU A 47 -10.73 -14.12 -8.81
N VAL A 48 -11.87 -14.81 -8.86
CA VAL A 48 -13.11 -14.24 -9.41
C VAL A 48 -13.56 -13.03 -8.58
N LEU A 49 -13.50 -13.10 -7.26
CA LEU A 49 -13.83 -11.99 -6.37
C LEU A 49 -12.89 -10.78 -6.57
N LEU A 50 -11.60 -11.06 -6.78
CA LEU A 50 -10.58 -10.04 -7.06
C LEU A 50 -10.82 -9.37 -8.43
N GLU A 51 -11.17 -10.15 -9.46
CA GLU A 51 -11.51 -9.63 -10.78
C GLU A 51 -12.79 -8.78 -10.77
N GLN A 52 -13.71 -9.03 -9.85
CA GLN A 52 -14.95 -8.26 -9.72
C GLN A 52 -14.81 -6.98 -8.90
N LYS A 53 -13.62 -6.69 -8.32
CA LYS A 53 -13.39 -5.61 -7.34
C LYS A 53 -14.23 -5.72 -6.07
N ASP A 54 -14.82 -6.89 -5.82
CA ASP A 54 -15.52 -7.18 -4.57
C ASP A 54 -14.52 -7.50 -3.44
N LEU A 55 -13.28 -7.80 -3.80
CA LEU A 55 -12.22 -8.16 -2.87
C LEU A 55 -10.92 -7.49 -3.32
N GLU A 56 -10.52 -6.45 -2.61
CA GLU A 56 -9.29 -5.68 -2.86
C GLU A 56 -8.45 -5.64 -1.58
N ALA A 57 -7.15 -5.34 -1.68
CA ALA A 57 -6.25 -5.27 -0.53
C ALA A 57 -6.68 -4.25 0.54
N GLU A 58 -7.47 -3.24 0.14
CA GLU A 58 -8.03 -2.22 1.03
C GLU A 58 -9.42 -2.59 1.59
N HIS A 59 -10.10 -3.56 0.97
CA HIS A 59 -11.47 -3.96 1.30
C HIS A 59 -11.59 -5.49 1.34
N THR A 60 -11.09 -6.07 2.42
CA THR A 60 -11.19 -7.49 2.76
C THR A 60 -12.40 -7.82 3.64
N GLY A 61 -13.25 -6.84 3.97
CA GLY A 61 -14.39 -7.02 4.88
C GLY A 61 -15.28 -8.20 4.49
N LEU A 62 -15.53 -8.41 3.20
CA LEU A 62 -16.29 -9.56 2.70
C LEU A 62 -15.56 -10.89 2.93
N LEU A 63 -14.23 -10.92 2.75
CA LEU A 63 -13.42 -12.10 3.02
C LEU A 63 -13.39 -12.44 4.51
N ARG A 64 -13.29 -11.40 5.35
CA ARG A 64 -13.34 -11.51 6.81
C ARG A 64 -14.67 -12.09 7.27
N ASP A 65 -15.80 -11.60 6.75
CA ASP A 65 -17.12 -12.12 7.10
C ASP A 65 -17.29 -13.58 6.66
N LEU A 66 -16.79 -13.93 5.46
CA LEU A 66 -16.79 -15.31 4.97
C LEU A 66 -15.93 -16.23 5.85
N LEU A 67 -14.70 -15.83 6.20
CA LEU A 67 -13.83 -16.63 7.08
C LEU A 67 -14.37 -16.71 8.51
N ALA A 68 -15.03 -15.66 9.00
CA ALA A 68 -15.71 -15.65 10.30
C ALA A 68 -16.90 -16.61 10.35
N SER A 69 -17.67 -16.69 9.26
CA SER A 69 -18.76 -17.66 9.14
C SER A 69 -18.29 -19.11 9.13
N LEU A 70 -17.09 -19.37 8.58
CA LEU A 70 -16.40 -20.66 8.62
C LEU A 70 -15.73 -20.98 9.97
N ARG A 71 -15.82 -20.06 10.95
CA ARG A 71 -15.25 -20.21 12.32
C ARG A 71 -13.74 -20.49 12.35
N ARG A 72 -13.02 -20.19 11.27
CA ARG A 72 -11.56 -20.33 11.21
C ARG A 72 -10.88 -19.05 11.67
N HIS A 73 -10.77 -18.94 12.99
CA HIS A 73 -10.06 -17.84 13.64
C HIS A 73 -8.57 -17.79 13.25
N ASP A 74 -7.95 -18.94 12.94
CA ASP A 74 -6.54 -19.00 12.53
C ASP A 74 -6.29 -18.30 11.17
N LEU A 75 -7.22 -18.44 10.22
CA LEU A 75 -7.12 -17.80 8.90
C LEU A 75 -7.48 -16.32 8.97
N LEU A 76 -8.45 -15.97 9.83
CA LEU A 76 -8.75 -14.57 10.14
C LEU A 76 -7.56 -13.86 10.73
N GLN A 77 -6.85 -14.48 11.68
CA GLN A 77 -5.69 -13.88 12.31
C GLN A 77 -4.56 -13.64 11.29
N ARG A 78 -4.30 -14.60 10.39
CA ARG A 78 -3.32 -14.39 9.31
C ARG A 78 -3.73 -13.30 8.32
N LEU A 79 -5.03 -13.14 8.07
CA LEU A 79 -5.53 -12.08 7.21
C LEU A 79 -5.43 -10.72 7.90
N ASP A 80 -5.82 -10.63 9.18
CA ASP A 80 -5.70 -9.43 10.02
C ASP A 80 -4.22 -9.02 10.17
N ASP A 81 -3.31 -9.95 10.44
CA ASP A 81 -1.86 -9.68 10.54
C ASP A 81 -1.28 -9.16 9.21
N PHE A 82 -1.76 -9.70 8.09
CA PHE A 82 -1.37 -9.23 6.76
C PHE A 82 -1.98 -7.86 6.45
N GLU A 83 -3.23 -7.60 6.81
CA GLU A 83 -3.88 -6.29 6.66
C GLU A 83 -3.20 -5.24 7.52
N VAL A 84 -2.85 -5.56 8.76
CA VAL A 84 -2.12 -4.66 9.65
C VAL A 84 -0.73 -4.39 9.07
N GLY A 85 -0.02 -5.41 8.57
CA GLY A 85 1.27 -5.25 7.90
C GLY A 85 1.19 -4.46 6.59
N ALA A 86 0.17 -4.72 5.76
CA ALA A 86 -0.05 -4.03 4.50
C ALA A 86 -0.53 -2.60 4.70
N ALA A 87 -1.40 -2.34 5.68
CA ALA A 87 -1.84 -1.01 6.07
C ALA A 87 -0.69 -0.22 6.70
N ALA A 88 0.19 -0.85 7.49
CA ALA A 88 1.42 -0.24 7.97
C ALA A 88 2.36 0.11 6.81
N GLY A 89 2.49 -0.77 5.82
CA GLY A 89 3.24 -0.50 4.59
C GLY A 89 2.66 0.65 3.76
N ALA A 90 1.34 0.69 3.57
CA ALA A 90 0.64 1.74 2.84
C ALA A 90 0.70 3.08 3.58
N ALA A 91 0.54 3.08 4.91
CA ALA A 91 0.70 4.27 5.74
C ALA A 91 2.14 4.80 5.71
N GLN A 92 3.13 3.89 5.72
CA GLN A 92 4.54 4.25 5.57
C GLN A 92 4.81 4.85 4.19
N GLU A 93 4.29 4.25 3.11
CA GLU A 93 4.45 4.78 1.75
C GLU A 93 3.77 6.15 1.60
N GLU A 94 2.61 6.37 2.21
CA GLU A 94 1.95 7.68 2.24
C GLU A 94 2.75 8.72 3.05
N ALA A 95 3.36 8.33 4.17
CA ALA A 95 4.25 9.19 4.94
C ALA A 95 5.52 9.55 4.16
N ASP A 96 6.14 8.57 3.48
CA ASP A 96 7.32 8.77 2.64
C ASP A 96 6.99 9.70 1.47
N LEU A 97 5.83 9.53 0.82
CA LEU A 97 5.33 10.44 -0.22
C LEU A 97 5.12 11.87 0.30
N HIS A 98 4.54 12.04 1.48
CA HIS A 98 4.31 13.36 2.06
C HIS A 98 5.63 14.07 2.37
N ALA A 99 6.61 13.35 2.92
CA ALA A 99 7.94 13.89 3.16
C ALA A 99 8.66 14.26 1.86
N ALA A 100 8.60 13.38 0.85
CA ALA A 100 9.13 13.66 -0.48
C ALA A 100 8.50 14.93 -1.07
N PHE A 101 7.18 15.11 -0.92
CA PHE A 101 6.48 16.31 -1.36
C PHE A 101 7.02 17.57 -0.68
N SER A 102 7.29 17.51 0.63
CA SER A 102 7.87 18.66 1.36
C SER A 102 9.23 19.04 0.78
N ILE A 103 10.13 18.08 0.61
CA ILE A 103 11.48 18.29 0.05
C ILE A 103 11.39 18.92 -1.35
N ILE A 104 10.48 18.41 -2.19
CA ILE A 104 10.29 18.89 -3.55
C ILE A 104 9.73 20.32 -3.55
N CYS A 105 8.79 20.64 -2.67
CA CYS A 105 8.25 22.00 -2.54
C CYS A 105 9.34 23.02 -2.19
N ASP A 106 10.31 22.62 -1.38
CA ASP A 106 11.39 23.50 -0.93
C ASP A 106 12.52 23.64 -1.97
N ASN A 107 12.72 22.64 -2.83
CA ASN A 107 13.89 22.58 -3.72
C ASN A 107 13.62 22.77 -5.23
N VAL A 108 12.39 22.55 -5.73
CA VAL A 108 12.09 22.63 -7.18
C VAL A 108 12.07 24.06 -7.71
N GLY A 109 11.61 25.00 -6.89
CA GLY A 109 11.58 26.43 -7.21
C GLY A 109 10.96 26.74 -8.59
N LYS A 110 11.80 27.20 -9.54
CA LYS A 110 11.38 27.77 -10.84
C LYS A 110 11.07 26.70 -11.89
N ASP A 111 11.59 25.50 -11.75
CA ASP A 111 11.48 24.42 -12.72
C ASP A 111 10.23 23.54 -12.52
N TRP A 112 9.30 23.98 -11.67
CA TRP A 112 8.02 23.30 -11.41
C TRP A 112 7.21 23.01 -12.68
N ARG A 113 7.31 23.87 -13.72
CA ARG A 113 6.66 23.65 -15.03
C ARG A 113 7.19 22.43 -15.77
N ARG A 114 8.50 22.13 -15.61
CA ARG A 114 9.13 20.98 -16.24
C ARG A 114 8.71 19.71 -15.50
N LEU A 115 8.75 19.77 -14.17
CA LEU A 115 8.30 18.68 -13.31
C LEU A 115 6.84 18.33 -13.56
N ALA A 116 5.95 19.33 -13.58
CA ALA A 116 4.52 19.12 -13.81
C ALA A 116 4.24 18.42 -15.15
N ARG A 117 4.92 18.82 -16.23
CA ARG A 117 4.79 18.15 -17.54
C ARG A 117 5.28 16.70 -17.50
N HIS A 118 6.36 16.44 -16.79
CA HIS A 118 6.91 15.08 -16.67
C HIS A 118 6.03 14.17 -15.81
N LEU A 119 5.36 14.73 -14.81
CA LEU A 119 4.34 14.08 -13.99
C LEU A 119 3.00 13.91 -14.74
N GLY A 120 2.94 14.17 -16.04
CA GLY A 120 1.72 14.01 -16.84
C GLY A 120 0.63 15.05 -16.57
N VAL A 121 0.94 16.17 -15.90
CA VAL A 121 0.00 17.28 -15.75
C VAL A 121 -0.14 18.01 -17.08
N SER A 122 -1.37 18.18 -17.55
CA SER A 122 -1.64 18.86 -18.83
C SER A 122 -1.23 20.33 -18.79
N ASP A 123 -0.69 20.85 -19.91
CA ASP A 123 -0.28 22.25 -20.03
C ASP A 123 -1.40 23.24 -19.67
N ALA A 124 -2.66 22.93 -20.00
CA ALA A 124 -3.81 23.75 -19.60
C ALA A 124 -3.98 23.85 -18.07
N LYS A 125 -3.69 22.77 -17.32
CA LYS A 125 -3.69 22.81 -15.85
C LYS A 125 -2.48 23.56 -15.32
N ILE A 126 -1.32 23.41 -15.96
CA ILE A 126 -0.10 24.14 -15.60
C ILE A 126 -0.30 25.65 -15.74
N ASP A 127 -0.84 26.11 -16.87
CA ASP A 127 -1.13 27.53 -17.09
C ASP A 127 -2.16 28.05 -16.07
N GLY A 128 -3.20 27.26 -15.78
CA GLY A 128 -4.18 27.60 -14.74
C GLY A 128 -3.62 27.60 -13.32
N ILE A 129 -2.56 26.86 -13.02
CA ILE A 129 -1.84 26.91 -11.72
C ILE A 129 -0.98 28.17 -11.65
N GLU A 130 -0.31 28.52 -12.75
CA GLU A 130 0.50 29.73 -12.82
C GLU A 130 -0.32 31.01 -12.65
N GLU A 131 -1.49 31.07 -13.29
CA GLU A 131 -2.40 32.21 -13.17
C GLU A 131 -3.00 32.33 -11.76
N ARG A 132 -3.25 31.21 -11.09
CA ARG A 132 -3.77 31.19 -9.71
C ARG A 132 -2.73 31.53 -8.65
N TYR A 133 -1.47 31.15 -8.86
CA TYR A 133 -0.39 31.34 -7.89
C TYR A 133 0.80 32.09 -8.47
N PRO A 134 0.65 33.36 -8.92
CA PRO A 134 1.69 34.05 -9.67
C PRO A 134 2.97 34.32 -8.87
N ARG A 135 2.90 34.46 -7.54
CA ARG A 135 4.08 34.78 -6.68
C ARG A 135 4.57 33.63 -5.80
N ASN A 136 3.82 32.53 -5.70
CA ASN A 136 4.12 31.45 -4.76
C ASN A 136 4.55 30.18 -5.49
N LEU A 137 5.85 30.03 -5.73
CA LEU A 137 6.42 28.86 -6.42
C LEU A 137 6.13 27.55 -5.66
N ALA A 138 6.21 27.56 -4.33
CA ALA A 138 5.90 26.41 -3.49
C ALA A 138 4.45 25.93 -3.69
N GLU A 139 3.49 26.84 -3.77
CA GLU A 139 2.08 26.50 -4.02
C GLU A 139 1.85 25.95 -5.44
N ARG A 140 2.61 26.42 -6.44
CA ARG A 140 2.56 25.85 -7.79
C ARG A 140 3.05 24.40 -7.82
N VAL A 141 4.15 24.12 -7.11
CA VAL A 141 4.69 22.77 -6.97
C VAL A 141 3.67 21.88 -6.22
N ARG A 142 3.15 22.33 -5.07
CA ARG A 142 2.12 21.60 -4.33
C ARG A 142 0.90 21.26 -5.17
N GLU A 143 0.37 22.24 -5.89
CA GLU A 143 -0.83 22.02 -6.71
C GLU A 143 -0.53 21.06 -7.88
N SER A 144 0.66 21.13 -8.47
CA SER A 144 1.07 20.16 -9.51
C SER A 144 1.19 18.73 -8.96
N LEU A 145 1.78 18.54 -7.78
CA LEU A 145 1.88 17.25 -7.10
C LEU A 145 0.51 16.73 -6.67
N ARG A 146 -0.40 17.62 -6.27
CA ARG A 146 -1.78 17.29 -5.92
C ARG A 146 -2.56 16.81 -7.14
N VAL A 147 -2.41 17.49 -8.28
CA VAL A 147 -3.02 17.08 -9.54
C VAL A 147 -2.46 15.75 -10.01
N TRP A 148 -1.16 15.52 -9.85
CA TRP A 148 -0.52 14.23 -10.10
C TRP A 148 -1.11 13.13 -9.21
N LYS A 149 -1.14 13.32 -7.88
CA LYS A 149 -1.75 12.36 -6.92
C LYS A 149 -3.21 12.06 -7.25
N SER A 150 -3.98 13.03 -7.74
CA SER A 150 -5.37 12.82 -8.16
C SER A 150 -5.51 12.10 -9.50
N SER A 151 -4.51 12.17 -10.38
CA SER A 151 -4.59 11.60 -11.74
C SER A 151 -3.97 10.20 -11.81
N GLU A 152 -2.97 9.92 -10.99
CA GLU A 152 -2.21 8.67 -10.98
C GLU A 152 -2.31 7.94 -9.62
N ARG A 153 -3.47 7.96 -8.97
CA ARG A 153 -3.70 7.39 -7.61
C ARG A 153 -3.09 5.99 -7.39
N GLU A 154 -3.09 5.10 -8.39
CA GLU A 154 -2.50 3.74 -8.29
C GLU A 154 -0.98 3.69 -8.55
N LYS A 155 -0.37 4.73 -9.12
CA LYS A 155 1.07 4.83 -9.44
C LYS A 155 1.80 5.92 -8.67
N ALA A 156 1.10 6.60 -7.76
CA ALA A 156 1.63 7.69 -6.97
C ALA A 156 2.60 7.15 -5.90
N THR A 157 3.76 6.68 -6.33
CA THR A 157 4.83 6.10 -5.50
C THR A 157 6.03 7.04 -5.46
N VAL A 158 6.84 6.94 -4.41
CA VAL A 158 8.10 7.72 -4.30
C VAL A 158 9.03 7.42 -5.47
N ALA A 159 9.06 6.16 -5.94
CA ALA A 159 9.87 5.76 -7.09
C ALA A 159 9.50 6.51 -8.38
N GLY A 160 8.21 6.61 -8.70
CA GLY A 160 7.75 7.38 -9.87
C GLY A 160 8.09 8.87 -9.76
N LEU A 161 8.06 9.41 -8.54
CA LEU A 161 8.43 10.79 -8.27
C LEU A 161 9.94 11.02 -8.45
N VAL A 162 10.79 10.12 -7.96
CA VAL A 162 12.24 10.13 -8.12
C VAL A 162 12.64 10.02 -9.60
N GLU A 163 12.00 9.14 -10.36
CA GLU A 163 12.22 9.04 -11.81
C GLU A 163 11.89 10.36 -12.53
N ALA A 164 10.76 10.98 -12.20
CA ALA A 164 10.37 12.27 -12.77
C ALA A 164 11.36 13.39 -12.41
N LEU A 165 11.86 13.42 -11.17
CA LEU A 165 12.89 14.37 -10.73
C LEU A 165 14.20 14.19 -11.49
N ARG A 166 14.67 12.94 -11.65
CA ARG A 166 15.88 12.62 -12.43
C ARG A 166 15.74 13.00 -13.89
N ALA A 167 14.58 12.76 -14.50
CA ALA A 167 14.30 13.17 -15.87
C ALA A 167 14.26 14.71 -16.04
N CYS A 168 13.87 15.43 -14.98
CA CYS A 168 13.93 16.89 -14.93
C CYS A 168 15.32 17.46 -14.62
N ARG A 169 16.35 16.61 -14.50
CA ARG A 169 17.73 16.94 -14.06
C ARG A 169 17.82 17.48 -12.62
N MET A 170 16.83 17.19 -11.79
CA MET A 170 16.80 17.57 -10.37
C MET A 170 17.43 16.47 -9.52
N ASN A 171 18.65 16.04 -9.88
CA ASN A 171 19.29 14.88 -9.25
C ASN A 171 19.51 15.11 -7.75
N LEU A 172 19.89 16.32 -7.34
CA LEU A 172 20.05 16.65 -5.92
C LEU A 172 18.76 16.45 -5.10
N VAL A 173 17.61 16.78 -5.69
CA VAL A 173 16.30 16.61 -5.03
C VAL A 173 15.89 15.14 -5.03
N ALA A 174 16.20 14.42 -6.11
CA ALA A 174 16.00 12.98 -6.19
C ALA A 174 16.83 12.24 -5.13
N ASP A 175 18.11 12.59 -5.00
CA ASP A 175 19.03 12.01 -4.01
C ASP A 175 18.56 12.32 -2.59
N LEU A 176 18.12 13.56 -2.30
CA LEU A 176 17.55 13.93 -0.99
C LEU A 176 16.28 13.15 -0.65
N VAL A 177 15.39 12.93 -1.63
CA VAL A 177 14.16 12.16 -1.44
C VAL A 177 14.50 10.68 -1.19
N GLU A 178 15.46 10.11 -1.92
CA GLU A 178 15.92 8.73 -1.71
C GLU A 178 16.62 8.56 -0.35
N GLU A 179 17.49 9.49 0.06
CA GLU A 179 18.14 9.48 1.37
C GLU A 179 17.12 9.55 2.52
N GLU A 180 16.14 10.44 2.40
CA GLU A 180 15.07 10.60 3.39
C GLU A 180 14.18 9.33 3.47
N GLN A 181 13.88 8.71 2.33
CA GLN A 181 13.13 7.45 2.27
C GLN A 181 13.94 6.31 2.93
N LEU A 182 15.23 6.19 2.63
CA LEU A 182 16.12 5.19 3.23
C LEU A 182 16.25 5.40 4.75
N ALA A 183 16.39 6.65 5.21
CA ALA A 183 16.47 6.98 6.63
C ALA A 183 15.21 6.55 7.39
N ARG A 184 14.01 6.74 6.80
CA ARG A 184 12.75 6.27 7.39
C ARG A 184 12.62 4.75 7.40
N GLN A 185 13.04 4.09 6.34
CA GLN A 185 13.05 2.61 6.28
C GLN A 185 13.98 2.00 7.32
N LEU A 186 15.13 2.62 7.58
CA LEU A 186 16.07 2.20 8.62
C LEU A 186 15.51 2.40 10.04
N GLN A 187 14.79 3.51 10.27
CA GLN A 187 14.10 3.74 11.55
C GLN A 187 12.98 2.73 11.78
N ASN A 188 12.18 2.42 10.76
CA ASN A 188 11.07 1.46 10.87
C ASN A 188 11.57 0.00 11.00
N GLY A 189 12.68 -0.34 10.35
CA GLY A 189 13.35 -1.63 10.54
C GLY A 189 13.96 -1.82 11.94
N SER A 190 14.33 -0.72 12.61
CA SER A 190 14.79 -0.73 14.00
C SER A 190 13.65 -0.99 14.99
N ASP A 191 12.43 -0.55 14.71
CA ASP A 191 11.26 -0.83 15.55
C ASP A 191 10.79 -2.29 15.42
N ALA A 192 11.02 -2.93 14.27
CA ALA A 192 10.73 -4.37 14.06
C ALA A 192 11.77 -5.31 14.69
N VAL A 193 12.96 -4.81 15.04
CA VAL A 193 14.02 -5.57 15.74
C VAL A 193 14.34 -4.89 17.06
N SER A 194 13.35 -4.81 17.95
CA SER A 194 13.63 -4.86 19.38
C SER A 194 13.64 -6.34 19.80
N PRO A 195 14.81 -6.95 20.04
CA PRO A 195 14.86 -8.27 20.64
C PRO A 195 14.24 -8.17 22.02
N VAL A 196 13.23 -9.01 22.26
CA VAL A 196 12.80 -9.46 23.58
C VAL A 196 14.01 -9.50 24.51
N GLN A 197 14.07 -8.56 25.45
CA GLN A 197 15.02 -8.60 26.54
C GLN A 197 14.49 -9.64 27.52
N TRP A 198 14.94 -10.88 27.35
CA TRP A 198 14.56 -12.02 28.19
C TRP A 198 14.93 -11.74 29.65
N ASP A 199 14.06 -12.21 30.54
CA ASP A 199 14.16 -12.15 31.99
C ASP A 199 15.53 -12.59 32.50
N SER A 200 16.07 -11.86 33.46
CA SER A 200 17.13 -12.35 34.35
C SER A 200 16.55 -12.55 35.74
N ASP A 201 15.73 -13.59 35.89
CA ASP A 201 15.56 -14.28 37.16
C ASP A 201 16.71 -15.28 37.32
N ALA A 202 17.76 -14.86 38.03
CA ALA A 202 18.80 -15.75 38.52
C ALA A 202 19.34 -15.27 39.87
N HIS A 203 18.49 -15.28 40.89
CA HIS A 203 18.94 -15.40 42.28
C HIS A 203 18.37 -16.67 42.90
N THR A 204 18.98 -17.80 42.56
CA THR A 204 19.06 -18.96 43.43
C THR A 204 20.54 -19.20 43.76
N SER A 205 20.91 -18.96 45.02
CA SER A 205 22.11 -19.53 45.64
C SER A 205 21.87 -19.68 47.13
N GLU A 206 21.24 -20.80 47.47
CA GLU A 206 21.72 -21.72 48.52
C GLU A 206 23.21 -22.02 48.25
N ALA A 207 24.15 -22.20 49.17
CA ALA A 207 24.18 -22.56 50.60
C ALA A 207 25.65 -22.26 51.09
N PRO A 208 26.19 -22.75 52.23
CA PRO A 208 25.70 -23.71 53.22
C PRO A 208 25.59 -23.19 54.67
#